data_AF-A0A2K1KPZ3-F1
#
_entry.id   AF-A0A2K1KPZ3-F1
#
_cell.length_a   1.000
_cell.length_b   1.000
_cell.length_c   1.000
_cell.angle_alpha   90.00
_cell.angle_beta   90.00
_cell.angle_gamma   90.00
#
_symmetry.space_group_name_H-M   'P 1'
#
loop_
_entity.id
_entity.type
_entity.pdbx_description
1 polymer ?
#
loop_
_entity_poly.entity_id
_entity_poly.type
_entity_poly.pdbx_seq_one_letter_code
_entity_poly.pdbx_strand_id
1 'polypeptide(L)' 'ARMMLDSYSIRINSFVCLAFNADFDRDKMNIFCTSSYPSKAHCDILLVVDKYILLPQNSMPIIYVI' A
#
# COMPACT_ATOMS: atom_id res chain seq x y z
N ALA A 1 4.46 1.27 -9.51
CA ALA A 1 5.68 1.23 -8.68
C ALA A 1 6.81 1.97 -9.40
N ARG A 2 7.65 2.72 -8.69
CA ARG A 2 8.83 3.39 -9.26
C ARG A 2 10.06 2.56 -8.90
N MET A 3 10.85 2.18 -9.89
CA MET A 3 12.15 1.53 -9.66
C MET A 3 13.12 2.56 -9.07
N MET A 4 13.80 2.21 -7.99
CA MET A 4 14.88 3.03 -7.43
C MET A 4 16.20 2.30 -7.66
N LEU A 5 17.20 3.03 -8.15
CA LEU A 5 18.55 2.50 -8.25
C LEU A 5 19.10 2.35 -6.81
N ASP A 6 19.89 1.30 -6.60
CA ASP A 6 20.62 1.03 -5.35
C ASP A 6 19.77 0.74 -4.10
N SER A 7 18.49 0.36 -4.25
CA SER A 7 17.66 -0.11 -3.14
C SER A 7 17.42 -1.62 -3.19
N TYR A 8 17.70 -2.32 -2.09
CA TYR A 8 17.45 -3.76 -1.93
C TYR A 8 16.14 -4.09 -1.19
N SER A 9 15.36 -3.06 -0.84
CA SER A 9 14.13 -3.20 -0.06
C SER A 9 13.03 -2.33 -0.64
N ILE A 10 11.79 -2.76 -0.45
CA ILE A 10 10.60 -2.00 -0.85
C ILE A 10 10.54 -0.74 -0.01
N ARG A 11 10.43 0.42 -0.66
CA ARG A 11 10.19 1.69 0.01
C ARG A 11 8.72 2.08 -0.12
N ILE A 12 8.09 2.32 1.01
CA ILE A 12 6.70 2.78 1.11
C ILE A 12 6.65 4.05 1.98
N ASN A 13 5.59 4.84 1.84
CA ASN A 13 5.38 6.01 2.68
C ASN A 13 5.03 5.56 4.12
N SER A 14 5.53 6.26 5.15
CA SER A 14 5.28 5.88 6.55
C SER A 14 3.81 6.03 6.97
N PHE A 15 3.02 6.88 6.30
CA PHE A 15 1.63 7.12 6.67
C PHE A 15 0.72 5.91 6.41
N VAL A 16 1.16 4.95 5.59
CA VAL A 16 0.39 3.74 5.29
C VAL A 16 0.75 2.56 6.21
N CYS A 17 1.74 2.71 7.10
CA CYS A 17 2.17 1.63 7.99
C CYS A 17 1.03 1.07 8.85
N LEU A 18 0.17 1.94 9.39
CA LEU A 18 -0.98 1.50 10.18
C LEU A 18 -1.97 0.64 9.35
N ALA A 19 -2.21 1.00 8.09
CA ALA A 19 -3.10 0.25 7.21
C ALA A 19 -2.61 -1.18 6.93
N PHE A 20 -1.30 -1.41 6.99
CA PHE A 20 -0.70 -2.74 6.87
C PHE A 20 -0.39 -3.40 8.20
N ASN A 21 -0.67 -2.73 9.33
CA ASN A 21 -0.21 -3.12 10.66
C ASN A 21 1.29 -3.48 10.64
N ALA A 22 2.08 -2.64 9.98
CA ALA A 22 3.50 -2.84 9.77
C ALA A 22 4.32 -1.79 10.54
N ASP A 23 5.50 -2.18 10.99
CA ASP A 23 6.53 -1.27 11.46
C ASP A 23 7.83 -1.49 10.66
N PHE A 24 8.72 -0.50 10.65
CA PHE A 24 9.95 -0.58 9.85
C PHE A 24 11.05 -1.39 10.57
N ASP A 25 10.69 -2.54 11.13
CA ASP A 25 11.55 -3.36 12.00
C ASP A 25 12.11 -4.64 11.32
N ARG A 26 11.88 -4.80 10.01
CA ARG A 26 12.19 -5.93 9.09
C ARG A 26 10.97 -6.72 8.61
N ASP A 27 9.78 -6.13 8.71
CA ASP A 27 8.60 -6.61 8.00
C ASP A 27 8.87 -6.91 6.51
N LYS A 28 8.34 -8.04 6.05
CA LYS A 28 8.43 -8.49 4.65
C LYS A 28 7.09 -8.32 3.97
N MET A 29 7.09 -7.68 2.81
CA MET A 29 5.88 -7.43 2.05
C MET A 29 5.92 -8.10 0.68
N ASN A 30 4.79 -8.70 0.28
CA ASN A 30 4.63 -9.32 -1.03
C ASN A 30 4.33 -8.26 -2.08
N ILE A 31 4.90 -8.42 -3.29
CA ILE A 31 4.54 -7.62 -4.46
C ILE A 31 3.85 -8.54 -5.46
N PHE A 32 2.60 -8.20 -5.79
CA PHE A 32 1.85 -8.85 -6.87
C PHE A 32 1.82 -7.93 -8.08
N CYS A 33 2.23 -8.47 -9.23
CA CYS A 33 2.15 -7.76 -10.52
C CYS A 33 1.04 -8.38 -11.37
N THR A 34 0.03 -7.59 -11.72
CA THR A 34 -1.08 -8.05 -12.54
C THR A 34 -0.72 -8.02 -14.02
N SER A 35 -1.00 -9.11 -14.74
CA SER A 35 -0.71 -9.22 -16.17
C SER A 35 -1.90 -8.86 -17.05
N SER A 36 -3.11 -9.27 -16.64
CA SER A 36 -4.34 -9.10 -17.42
C SER A 36 -4.88 -7.66 -17.37
N TYR A 37 -5.55 -7.24 -18.44
CA TYR A 37 -6.24 -5.94 -18.51
C TYR A 37 -7.29 -5.76 -17.40
N PRO A 38 -8.24 -6.68 -17.16
CA PRO A 38 -9.25 -6.47 -16.12
C PRO A 38 -8.63 -6.41 -14.72
N SER A 39 -7.57 -7.19 -14.45
CA SER A 39 -6.89 -7.13 -13.15
C SER A 39 -6.14 -5.82 -12.95
N LYS A 40 -5.51 -5.26 -14.00
CA LYS A 40 -4.89 -3.92 -13.93
C LYS A 40 -5.94 -2.85 -13.67
N ALA A 41 -7.04 -2.84 -14.42
CA ALA A 41 -8.13 -1.90 -14.22
C ALA A 41 -8.72 -2.00 -12.80
N HIS A 42 -8.86 -3.22 -12.26
CA HIS A 42 -9.30 -3.41 -10.88
C HIS A 42 -8.32 -2.78 -9.88
N CYS A 43 -7.00 -2.94 -10.05
CA CYS A 43 -6.02 -2.29 -9.20
C CYS A 43 -6.08 -0.77 -9.29
N ASP A 44 -6.16 -0.23 -10.51
CA ASP A 44 -6.14 1.22 -10.78
C ASP A 44 -7.42 1.94 -10.35
N ILE A 45 -8.55 1.23 -10.29
CA ILE A 45 -9.83 1.80 -9.90
C ILE A 45 -10.11 1.50 -8.43
N LEU A 46 -9.98 0.26 -7.99
CA LEU A 46 -10.48 -0.17 -6.68
C LEU A 46 -9.40 -0.23 -5.62
N LEU A 47 -8.14 -0.57 -5.94
CA LEU A 47 -7.05 -0.74 -4.97
C LEU A 47 -6.21 0.54 -4.74
N VAL A 48 -6.76 1.71 -5.08
CA VAL A 48 -6.11 3.01 -4.85
C VAL A 48 -6.22 3.41 -3.39
N VAL A 49 -5.11 3.92 -2.83
CA VAL A 49 -5.01 4.35 -1.42
C VAL A 49 -6.13 5.30 -1.00
N ASP A 50 -6.53 6.22 -1.89
CA ASP A 50 -7.58 7.21 -1.65
C ASP A 50 -8.94 6.59 -1.30
N LYS A 51 -9.21 5.35 -1.72
CA LYS A 51 -10.45 4.62 -1.40
C LYS A 51 -10.42 3.96 -0.01
N TYR A 52 -9.26 3.87 0.62
CA TYR A 52 -9.05 3.17 1.89
C TYR A 52 -8.46 4.07 2.98
N ILE A 53 -8.69 5.38 2.90
CA ILE A 53 -8.27 6.31 3.96
C ILE A 53 -8.99 6.04 5.29
N LEU A 54 -10.25 5.59 5.21
CA LEU A 54 -11.09 5.28 6.36
C LEU A 54 -11.26 3.77 6.52
N LEU A 55 -11.19 3.28 7.76
CA LEU A 55 -11.46 1.88 8.06
C LEU A 55 -12.96 1.59 7.93
N PRO A 56 -13.40 0.55 7.20
CA PRO A 56 -14.81 0.24 7.03
C PRO A 56 -15.55 -0.07 8.34
N GLN A 57 -14.84 -0.59 9.34
CA GLN A 57 -15.42 -1.03 10.62
C GLN A 57 -15.98 0.13 11.45
N ASN A 58 -15.31 1.29 11.45
CA ASN A 58 -15.62 2.38 12.36
C ASN A 58 -15.46 3.78 11.73
N SER A 59 -15.15 3.85 10.43
CA SER A 59 -14.88 5.10 9.70
C SER A 59 -13.75 5.95 10.29
N MET A 60 -12.84 5.35 11.08
CA MET A 60 -11.68 6.07 11.59
C MET A 60 -10.59 6.17 10.52
N PRO A 61 -9.85 7.29 10.48
CA PRO A 61 -8.74 7.45 9.56
C PRO A 61 -7.59 6.50 9.93
N ILE A 62 -7.08 5.77 8.93
CA ILE A 62 -5.95 4.84 9.10
C ILE A 62 -4.68 5.27 8.37
N ILE A 63 -4.72 6.44 7.72
CA ILE A 63 -3.59 7.04 7.04
C ILE A 63 -3.31 8.40 7.68
N TYR A 64 -2.25 8.50 8.45
CA TYR A 64 -1.84 9.72 9.13
C TYR A 64 -0.34 9.71 9.45
N VAL A 65 0.19 10.86 9.83
CA VAL A 65 1.60 11.01 10.26
C VAL A 65 1.83 10.17 11.51
N ILE A 66 2.67 9.15 11.40
CA ILE A 66 3.19 8.36 12.52
C ILE A 66 4.42 9.05 13.10
#